data_AF-A0A6V7IXX3-F1
#
_entry.id   AF-A0A6V7IXX3-F1
#
_cell.length_a   1.000
_cell.length_b   1.000
_cell.length_c   1.000
_cell.angle_alpha   90.00
_cell.angle_beta   90.00
_cell.angle_gamma   90.00
#
_symmetry.space_group_name_H-M   'P 1'
#
loop_
_entity.id
_entity.type
_entity.pdbx_description
1 polymer ?
#
loop_
_entity_poly.entity_id
_entity_poly.type
_entity_poly.pdbx_seq_one_letter_code
_entity_poly.pdbx_strand_id
1 'polypeptide(L)'
;SRMMEIQEQMCERAIELLVLPEDEPCFLLDIGCGSGLSGSVLEEQGHIWVGVDISSAMLNVALEREVEGDLVLGDMGHGMPFRAGSFDGAVSISALQWLCNADKKSHNPVKRLQKFFTSLFACLSRTARAVFQFYPENSDQIELVTTQATKAGFFGGVVVDYPNSTKAKKFFLVLMTGGAMPMPKALGDESERSTVSYTGRREHAKKARGKPLKNTKEWILDKKERRRRQGLETRANTKYTARKRSGRF
;
A
#
# COMPACT_ATOMS: atom_id res chain seq x y z
N SER A 1 22.85 14.32 14.94
CA SER A 1 23.29 13.11 15.68
C SER A 1 23.04 11.94 14.76
N ARG A 2 23.88 10.90 14.80
CA ARG A 2 23.78 9.79 13.84
C ARG A 2 22.38 9.17 13.71
N MET A 3 21.60 9.14 14.79
CA MET A 3 20.23 8.61 14.75
C MET A 3 19.30 9.52 13.93
N MET A 4 19.41 10.85 14.10
CA MET A 4 18.59 11.83 13.36
C MET A 4 18.93 11.78 11.87
N GLU A 5 20.22 11.77 11.53
CA GLU A 5 20.68 11.66 10.13
C GLU A 5 20.14 10.41 9.43
N ILE A 6 20.04 9.27 10.14
CA ILE A 6 19.47 8.04 9.57
C ILE A 6 17.96 8.18 9.33
N GLN A 7 17.23 8.88 10.23
CA GLN A 7 15.79 9.12 10.07
C GLN A 7 15.53 10.07 8.89
N GLU A 8 16.31 11.13 8.78
CA GLU A 8 16.26 12.10 7.67
C GLU A 8 16.48 11.38 6.34
N GLN A 9 17.58 10.63 6.20
CA GLN A 9 17.88 9.86 4.98
C GLN A 9 16.78 8.86 4.60
N MET A 10 16.17 8.19 5.59
CA MET A 10 15.05 7.28 5.33
C MET A 10 13.79 8.04 4.89
N CYS A 11 13.58 9.26 5.40
CA CYS A 11 12.46 10.11 5.03
C CYS A 11 12.63 10.68 3.62
N GLU A 12 13.80 11.25 3.31
CA GLU A 12 14.15 11.72 1.97
C GLU A 12 13.94 10.61 0.94
N ARG A 13 14.44 9.40 1.24
CA ARG A 13 14.23 8.23 0.39
C ARG A 13 12.75 7.86 0.26
N ALA A 14 11.95 7.99 1.32
CA ALA A 14 10.52 7.73 1.23
C ALA A 14 9.81 8.74 0.32
N ILE A 15 10.21 10.02 0.36
CA ILE A 15 9.65 11.07 -0.50
C ILE A 15 10.00 10.82 -1.97
N GLU A 16 11.24 10.43 -2.28
CA GLU A 16 11.62 9.99 -3.63
C GLU A 16 10.71 8.87 -4.16
N LEU A 17 10.35 7.92 -3.29
CA LEU A 17 9.50 6.77 -3.63
C LEU A 17 8.02 7.15 -3.79
N LEU A 18 7.57 8.27 -3.20
CA LEU A 18 6.23 8.81 -3.41
C LEU A 18 6.05 9.30 -4.85
N VAL A 19 7.11 9.82 -5.47
CA VAL A 19 7.07 10.41 -6.82
C VAL A 19 5.99 11.50 -6.87
N LEU A 20 6.11 12.46 -5.95
CA LEU A 20 5.27 13.64 -5.91
C LEU A 20 5.61 14.56 -7.09
N PRO A 21 4.65 15.39 -7.53
CA PRO A 21 4.92 16.46 -8.51
C PRO A 21 5.99 17.44 -8.00
N GLU A 22 6.95 17.81 -8.85
CA GLU A 22 8.12 18.63 -8.44
C GLU A 22 7.78 20.11 -8.21
N ASP A 23 6.73 20.63 -8.85
CA ASP A 23 6.43 22.07 -8.89
C ASP A 23 5.24 22.49 -8.01
N GLU A 24 4.71 21.60 -7.16
CA GLU A 24 3.56 21.92 -6.31
C GLU A 24 3.66 21.35 -4.87
N PRO A 25 3.31 22.14 -3.85
CA PRO A 25 3.14 21.64 -2.49
C PRO A 25 2.06 20.56 -2.44
N CYS A 26 2.38 19.41 -1.85
CA CYS A 26 1.43 18.33 -1.57
C CYS A 26 0.99 18.36 -0.11
N PHE A 27 -0.22 17.88 0.17
CA PHE A 27 -0.68 17.68 1.54
C PHE A 27 -0.48 16.23 1.98
N LEU A 28 0.44 16.01 2.92
CA LEU A 28 0.95 14.70 3.30
C LEU A 28 0.55 14.28 4.71
N LEU A 29 0.40 12.98 4.91
CA LEU A 29 0.19 12.39 6.23
C LEU A 29 1.45 11.69 6.71
N ASP A 30 2.00 12.11 7.84
CA ASP A 30 3.13 11.45 8.51
C ASP A 30 2.63 10.54 9.63
N ILE A 31 2.77 9.22 9.46
CA ILE A 31 2.20 8.20 10.33
C ILE A 31 3.28 7.62 11.24
N GLY A 32 3.11 7.78 12.54
CA GLY A 32 4.16 7.54 13.53
C GLY A 32 5.20 8.66 13.50
N CYS A 33 4.75 9.92 13.45
CA CYS A 33 5.61 11.09 13.25
C CYS A 33 6.59 11.35 14.41
N GLY A 34 6.38 10.72 15.57
CA GLY A 34 7.25 10.84 16.73
C GLY A 34 7.51 12.28 17.12
N SER A 35 8.79 12.66 17.14
CA SER A 35 9.25 14.01 17.50
C SER A 35 9.31 14.97 16.31
N GLY A 36 8.61 14.66 15.22
CA GLY A 36 8.50 15.50 14.04
C GLY A 36 9.72 15.48 13.11
N LEU A 37 10.68 14.55 13.27
CA LEU A 37 11.88 14.50 12.42
C LEU A 37 11.55 14.30 10.94
N SER A 38 10.67 13.34 10.63
CA SER A 38 10.19 13.13 9.26
C SER A 38 9.37 14.32 8.76
N GLY A 39 8.53 14.89 9.61
CA GLY A 39 7.76 16.10 9.32
C GLY A 39 8.62 17.28 8.88
N SER A 40 9.73 17.55 9.56
CA SER A 40 10.68 18.61 9.17
C SER A 40 11.27 18.38 7.78
N VAL A 41 11.54 17.13 7.39
CA VAL A 41 12.00 16.83 6.02
C VAL A 41 10.91 17.11 4.98
N LEU A 42 9.64 16.82 5.29
CA LEU A 42 8.52 17.16 4.40
C LEU A 42 8.38 18.68 4.22
N GLU A 43 8.54 19.42 5.32
CA GLU A 43 8.49 20.88 5.36
C GLU A 43 9.64 21.51 4.56
N GLU A 44 10.88 21.02 4.75
CA GLU A 44 12.06 21.45 3.98
C GLU A 44 11.91 21.20 2.47
N GLN A 45 11.14 20.19 2.08
CA GLN A 45 10.79 19.92 0.68
C GLN A 45 9.54 20.68 0.20
N GLY A 46 9.02 21.61 1.00
CA GLY A 46 7.92 22.50 0.63
C GLY A 46 6.53 21.84 0.69
N HIS A 47 6.37 20.75 1.44
CA HIS A 47 5.09 20.08 1.62
C HIS A 47 4.42 20.43 2.95
N ILE A 48 3.10 20.43 2.93
CA ILE A 48 2.27 20.64 4.13
C ILE A 48 1.94 19.28 4.70
N TRP A 49 2.00 19.11 6.03
CA TRP A 49 1.80 17.79 6.61
C TRP A 49 1.01 17.79 7.92
N VAL A 50 0.41 16.63 8.22
CA VAL A 50 -0.21 16.31 9.51
C VAL A 50 0.46 15.06 10.07
N GLY A 51 0.88 15.10 11.33
CA GLY A 51 1.48 13.99 12.04
C GLY A 51 0.49 13.22 12.91
N VAL A 52 0.56 11.90 12.91
CA VAL A 52 -0.16 11.06 13.88
C VAL A 52 0.84 10.23 14.66
N ASP A 53 0.83 10.31 15.99
CA ASP A 53 1.63 9.42 16.85
C ASP A 53 0.84 8.97 18.08
N ILE A 54 1.16 7.78 18.60
CA ILE A 54 0.54 7.23 19.81
C ILE A 54 1.16 7.78 21.09
N SER A 55 2.40 8.30 21.01
CA SER A 55 3.19 8.74 22.15
C SER A 55 3.03 10.23 22.38
N SER A 56 2.25 10.59 23.40
CA SER A 56 2.14 11.98 23.88
C SER A 56 3.48 12.60 24.24
N ALA A 57 4.41 11.81 24.80
CA ALA A 57 5.76 12.27 25.11
C ALA A 57 6.53 12.65 23.84
N MET A 58 6.42 11.87 22.76
CA MET A 58 7.09 12.20 21.50
C MET A 58 6.48 13.44 20.84
N LEU A 59 5.16 13.58 20.87
CA LEU A 59 4.47 14.77 20.36
C LEU A 59 4.85 16.03 21.15
N ASN A 60 5.04 15.93 22.47
CA ASN A 60 5.53 17.07 23.25
C ASN A 60 6.93 17.50 22.81
N VAL A 61 7.82 16.56 22.47
CA VAL A 61 9.13 16.89 21.90
C VAL A 61 8.99 17.55 20.52
N ALA A 62 8.02 17.14 19.71
CA ALA A 62 7.74 17.81 18.43
C ALA A 62 7.24 19.26 18.63
N LEU A 63 6.38 19.49 19.64
CA LEU A 63 5.93 20.83 20.01
C LEU A 63 7.08 21.72 20.53
N GLU A 64 7.96 21.17 21.36
CA GLU A 64 9.16 21.88 21.84
C GLU A 64 10.14 22.25 20.71
N ARG A 65 10.08 21.52 19.59
CA ARG A 65 10.85 21.81 18.36
C ARG A 65 10.14 22.80 17.43
N GLU A 66 8.94 23.24 17.77
CA GLU A 66 8.16 24.21 17.00
C GLU A 66 7.96 23.80 15.54
N VAL A 67 7.67 22.51 15.29
CA VAL A 67 7.37 22.02 13.94
C VAL A 67 6.13 22.70 13.35
N GLU A 68 6.10 22.94 12.04
CA GLU A 68 4.97 23.63 11.39
C GLU A 68 3.73 22.74 11.21
N GLY A 69 3.90 21.41 11.15
CA GLY A 69 2.81 20.48 10.91
C GLY A 69 1.88 20.28 12.12
N ASP A 70 0.59 20.06 11.83
CA ASP A 70 -0.40 19.74 12.87
C ASP A 70 -0.14 18.35 13.45
N LEU A 71 -0.21 18.23 14.77
CA LEU A 71 0.05 16.99 15.49
C LEU A 71 -1.22 16.38 16.09
N VAL A 72 -1.43 15.09 15.83
CA VAL A 72 -2.59 14.33 16.31
C VAL A 72 -2.14 13.18 17.18
N LEU A 73 -2.58 13.18 18.45
CA LEU A 73 -2.44 12.02 19.32
C LEU A 73 -3.40 10.91 18.88
N GLY A 74 -2.87 9.81 18.36
CA GLY A 74 -3.69 8.74 17.81
C GLY A 74 -2.97 7.40 17.67
N ASP A 75 -3.69 6.31 17.94
CA ASP A 75 -3.22 4.96 17.62
C ASP A 75 -3.62 4.60 16.19
N MET A 76 -2.62 4.50 15.29
CA MET A 76 -2.86 4.14 13.89
C MET A 76 -3.58 2.78 13.71
N GLY A 77 -3.45 1.85 14.67
CA GLY A 77 -4.13 0.56 14.64
C GLY A 77 -5.65 0.65 14.87
N HIS A 78 -6.15 1.80 15.35
CA HIS A 78 -7.58 2.11 15.42
C HIS A 78 -8.11 2.79 14.14
N GLY A 79 -7.22 3.12 13.21
CA GLY A 79 -7.51 3.73 11.92
C GLY A 79 -7.27 5.24 11.90
N MET A 80 -7.29 5.79 10.69
CA MET A 80 -7.01 7.19 10.41
C MET A 80 -8.27 8.06 10.56
N PRO A 81 -8.25 9.12 11.40
CA PRO A 81 -9.42 9.93 11.72
C PRO A 81 -9.64 11.11 10.75
N PHE A 82 -9.40 10.93 9.46
CA PHE A 82 -9.49 12.00 8.46
C PHE A 82 -10.59 11.76 7.43
N ARG A 83 -11.03 12.83 6.77
CA ARG A 83 -12.02 12.73 5.68
C ARG A 83 -11.44 11.95 4.49
N ALA A 84 -12.32 11.37 3.69
CA ALA A 84 -11.89 10.65 2.50
C ALA A 84 -11.22 11.59 1.48
N GLY A 85 -10.14 11.10 0.82
CA GLY A 85 -9.38 11.87 -0.16
C GLY A 85 -8.80 13.18 0.37
N SER A 86 -8.33 13.18 1.63
CA SER A 86 -7.68 14.34 2.24
C SER A 86 -6.28 14.56 1.72
N PHE A 87 -5.48 13.48 1.63
CA PHE A 87 -4.03 13.57 1.47
C PHE A 87 -3.58 13.10 0.09
N ASP A 88 -2.57 13.77 -0.44
CA ASP A 88 -1.93 13.48 -1.73
C ASP A 88 -0.91 12.35 -1.61
N GLY A 89 -0.40 12.11 -0.40
CA GLY A 89 0.47 11.00 -0.08
C GLY A 89 0.54 10.74 1.42
N ALA A 90 1.20 9.64 1.79
CA ALA A 90 1.52 9.34 3.18
C ALA A 90 2.92 8.76 3.32
N VAL A 91 3.61 9.15 4.39
CA VAL A 91 4.89 8.57 4.79
C VAL A 91 4.77 7.97 6.18
N SER A 92 5.63 7.00 6.46
CA SER A 92 5.79 6.44 7.80
C SER A 92 7.19 5.90 7.93
N ILE A 93 7.97 6.47 8.84
CA ILE A 93 9.36 6.09 9.02
C ILE A 93 9.50 5.35 10.35
N SER A 94 9.93 4.09 10.28
CA SER A 94 10.21 3.27 11.46
C SER A 94 9.01 3.07 12.41
N ALA A 95 7.77 3.06 11.93
CA ALA A 95 6.58 2.94 12.79
C ALA A 95 5.67 1.73 12.49
N LEU A 96 5.55 1.29 11.24
CA LEU A 96 4.56 0.28 10.83
C LEU A 96 4.72 -1.07 11.57
N GLN A 97 5.94 -1.47 11.91
CA GLN A 97 6.23 -2.74 12.57
C GLN A 97 5.54 -2.87 13.95
N TRP A 98 5.21 -1.76 14.61
CA TRP A 98 4.48 -1.79 15.88
C TRP A 98 3.06 -2.37 15.75
N LEU A 99 2.48 -2.36 14.54
CA LEU A 99 1.19 -3.02 14.29
C LEU A 99 1.29 -4.55 14.13
N CYS A 100 2.49 -5.09 13.94
CA CYS A 100 2.76 -6.52 13.93
C CYS A 100 2.81 -7.10 15.35
N ASN A 101 3.03 -6.25 16.36
CA ASN A 101 3.21 -6.67 17.75
C ASN A 101 1.87 -6.81 18.48
N ALA A 102 1.82 -7.76 19.42
CA ALA A 102 0.66 -8.06 20.24
C ALA A 102 0.90 -7.78 21.73
N ASP A 103 1.35 -6.57 22.05
CA ASP A 103 1.77 -6.19 23.42
C ASP A 103 0.63 -6.28 24.46
N LYS A 104 -0.62 -6.14 24.02
CA LYS A 104 -1.82 -6.28 24.86
C LYS A 104 -2.64 -7.46 24.39
N LYS A 105 -3.37 -8.13 25.29
CA LYS A 105 -4.29 -9.24 24.94
C LYS A 105 -5.34 -8.86 23.89
N SER A 106 -5.71 -7.59 23.83
CA SER A 106 -6.64 -7.04 22.83
C SER A 106 -6.01 -6.80 21.46
N HIS A 107 -4.67 -6.80 21.36
CA HIS A 107 -3.97 -6.56 20.10
C HIS A 107 -4.04 -7.80 19.23
N ASN A 108 -4.82 -7.71 18.15
CA ASN A 108 -4.79 -8.66 17.05
C ASN A 108 -4.14 -7.97 15.84
N PRO A 109 -2.89 -8.31 15.49
CA PRO A 109 -2.14 -7.66 14.40
C PRO A 109 -2.90 -7.65 13.07
N VAL A 110 -3.55 -8.77 12.72
CA VAL A 110 -4.36 -8.89 11.49
C VAL A 110 -5.48 -7.85 11.47
N LYS A 111 -6.25 -7.72 12.56
CA LYS A 111 -7.36 -6.76 12.64
C LYS A 111 -6.89 -5.32 12.66
N ARG A 112 -5.81 -5.03 13.40
CA ARG A 112 -5.22 -3.68 13.51
C ARG A 112 -4.67 -3.21 12.17
N LEU A 113 -3.88 -4.05 11.48
CA LEU A 113 -3.39 -3.76 10.13
C LEU A 113 -4.55 -3.61 9.13
N GLN A 114 -5.58 -4.45 9.20
CA GLN A 114 -6.75 -4.32 8.34
C GLN A 114 -7.46 -2.97 8.55
N LYS A 115 -7.70 -2.58 9.81
CA LYS A 115 -8.34 -1.30 10.16
C LYS A 115 -7.48 -0.11 9.71
N PHE A 116 -6.18 -0.17 9.97
CA PHE A 116 -5.20 0.81 9.54
C PHE A 116 -5.25 1.03 8.03
N PHE A 117 -4.94 0.00 7.23
CA PHE A 117 -4.88 0.16 5.77
C PHE A 117 -6.24 0.51 5.15
N THR A 118 -7.36 -0.01 5.66
CA THR A 118 -8.69 0.33 5.11
C THR A 118 -9.02 1.81 5.32
N SER A 119 -8.75 2.34 6.51
CA SER A 119 -9.00 3.74 6.81
C SER A 119 -8.00 4.67 6.11
N LEU A 120 -6.72 4.28 6.04
CA LEU A 120 -5.72 5.04 5.29
C LEU A 120 -6.04 5.09 3.79
N PHE A 121 -6.42 3.97 3.17
CA PHE A 121 -6.83 3.93 1.77
C PHE A 121 -7.96 4.93 1.48
N ALA A 122 -8.91 5.06 2.41
CA ALA A 122 -10.00 6.03 2.27
C ALA A 122 -9.51 7.48 2.39
N CYS A 123 -8.55 7.76 3.27
CA CYS A 123 -8.01 9.11 3.49
C CYS A 123 -7.15 9.63 2.32
N LEU A 124 -6.63 8.73 1.48
CA LEU A 124 -5.73 9.08 0.37
C LEU A 124 -6.49 9.41 -0.92
N SER A 125 -5.94 10.33 -1.71
CA SER A 125 -6.46 10.68 -3.04
C SER A 125 -6.33 9.51 -4.04
N ARG A 126 -7.01 9.59 -5.19
CA ARG A 126 -7.15 8.47 -6.14
C ARG A 126 -5.85 8.07 -6.85
N THR A 127 -4.83 8.91 -6.79
CA THR A 127 -3.51 8.71 -7.43
C THR A 127 -2.37 8.80 -6.43
N ALA A 128 -2.71 8.83 -5.13
CA ALA A 128 -1.74 8.93 -4.06
C ALA A 128 -0.87 7.69 -3.93
N ARG A 129 0.33 7.90 -3.38
CA ARG A 129 1.20 6.84 -2.87
C ARG A 129 1.32 6.93 -1.36
N ALA A 130 1.57 5.77 -0.75
CA ALA A 130 1.94 5.69 0.64
C ALA A 130 3.21 4.86 0.78
N VAL A 131 4.23 5.41 1.43
CA VAL A 131 5.55 4.77 1.58
C VAL A 131 5.84 4.56 3.06
N PHE A 132 6.13 3.30 3.43
CA PHE A 132 6.43 2.92 4.80
C PHE A 132 7.83 2.34 4.87
N GLN A 133 8.74 3.04 5.51
CA GLN A 133 9.98 2.44 5.97
C GLN A 133 9.69 1.67 7.27
N PHE A 134 10.05 0.39 7.32
CA PHE A 134 9.81 -0.43 8.52
C PHE A 134 10.87 -1.51 8.72
N TYR A 135 10.88 -2.12 9.90
CA TYR A 135 11.79 -3.20 10.28
C TYR A 135 11.02 -4.50 10.50
N PRO A 136 10.81 -5.33 9.47
CA PRO A 136 10.20 -6.64 9.65
C PRO A 136 11.14 -7.59 10.40
N GLU A 137 10.61 -8.38 11.33
CA GLU A 137 11.38 -9.41 12.03
C GLU A 137 11.65 -10.63 11.15
N ASN A 138 10.72 -10.94 10.24
CA ASN A 138 10.78 -12.11 9.35
C ASN A 138 9.94 -11.90 8.08
N SER A 139 10.02 -12.86 7.16
CA SER A 139 9.24 -12.86 5.91
C SER A 139 7.72 -12.87 6.15
N ASP A 140 7.27 -13.50 7.23
CA ASP A 140 5.84 -13.65 7.52
C ASP A 140 5.21 -12.31 7.89
N GLN A 141 5.95 -11.43 8.58
CA GLN A 141 5.50 -10.05 8.83
C GLN A 141 5.38 -9.26 7.52
N ILE A 142 6.32 -9.44 6.58
CA ILE A 142 6.24 -8.79 5.26
C ILE A 142 5.00 -9.28 4.51
N GLU A 143 4.76 -10.59 4.49
CA GLU A 143 3.57 -11.18 3.86
C GLU A 143 2.27 -10.70 4.53
N LEU A 144 2.23 -10.65 5.86
CA LEU A 144 1.08 -10.17 6.61
C LEU A 144 0.74 -8.72 6.25
N VAL A 145 1.71 -7.82 6.33
CA VAL A 145 1.54 -6.39 6.04
C VAL A 145 1.08 -6.19 4.60
N THR A 146 1.77 -6.79 3.64
CA THR A 146 1.43 -6.69 2.21
C THR A 146 0.06 -7.29 1.90
N THR A 147 -0.32 -8.39 2.55
CA THR A 147 -1.65 -9.00 2.42
C THR A 147 -2.75 -8.08 2.94
N GLN A 148 -2.56 -7.42 4.08
CA GLN A 148 -3.56 -6.50 4.62
C GLN A 148 -3.69 -5.23 3.77
N ALA A 149 -2.58 -4.67 3.31
CA ALA A 149 -2.58 -3.55 2.37
C ALA A 149 -3.35 -3.90 1.08
N THR A 150 -3.07 -5.06 0.50
CA THR A 150 -3.75 -5.54 -0.71
C THR A 150 -5.24 -5.74 -0.49
N LYS A 151 -5.65 -6.27 0.68
CA LYS A 151 -7.06 -6.44 1.05
C LYS A 151 -7.80 -5.10 1.18
N ALA A 152 -7.12 -4.05 1.66
CA ALA A 152 -7.68 -2.71 1.77
C ALA A 152 -7.90 -2.04 0.40
N GLY A 153 -7.23 -2.51 -0.65
CA GLY A 153 -7.38 -2.01 -2.02
C GLY A 153 -6.10 -1.44 -2.62
N PHE A 154 -5.03 -1.31 -1.82
CA PHE A 154 -3.72 -0.89 -2.33
C PHE A 154 -3.16 -1.92 -3.31
N PHE A 155 -2.34 -1.43 -4.23
CA PHE A 155 -1.39 -2.23 -4.99
C PHE A 155 0.01 -1.66 -4.79
N GLY A 156 1.05 -2.39 -5.19
CA GLY A 156 2.44 -1.99 -4.99
C GLY A 156 3.28 -3.17 -4.54
N GLY A 157 4.30 -2.90 -3.74
CA GLY A 157 5.24 -3.93 -3.31
C GLY A 157 6.27 -3.43 -2.32
N VAL A 158 7.27 -4.26 -2.07
CA VAL A 158 8.37 -3.93 -1.17
C VAL A 158 9.63 -3.65 -1.99
N VAL A 159 10.25 -2.51 -1.71
CA VAL A 159 11.56 -2.10 -2.19
C VAL A 159 12.56 -2.34 -1.06
N VAL A 160 13.65 -3.05 -1.34
CA VAL A 160 14.70 -3.31 -0.36
C VAL A 160 15.98 -2.63 -0.82
N ASP A 161 16.34 -1.54 -0.17
CA ASP A 161 17.60 -0.86 -0.41
C ASP A 161 18.73 -1.59 0.33
N TYR A 162 19.89 -1.68 -0.32
CA TYR A 162 21.10 -2.39 0.14
C TYR A 162 20.84 -3.84 0.58
N PRO A 163 20.24 -4.69 -0.30
CA PRO A 163 19.78 -6.04 0.03
C PRO A 163 20.89 -6.98 0.54
N ASN A 164 22.13 -6.72 0.13
CA ASN A 164 23.31 -7.53 0.49
C ASN A 164 23.97 -7.12 1.82
N SER A 165 23.54 -6.00 2.42
CA SER A 165 24.13 -5.49 3.68
C SER A 165 23.20 -5.74 4.86
N THR A 166 23.62 -6.50 5.86
CA THR A 166 22.82 -6.67 7.09
C THR A 166 22.68 -5.38 7.90
N LYS A 167 23.63 -4.44 7.75
CA LYS A 167 23.68 -3.17 8.50
C LYS A 167 22.97 -2.03 7.77
N ALA A 168 23.08 -1.98 6.45
CA ALA A 168 22.52 -0.90 5.63
C ALA A 168 21.17 -1.24 5.00
N LYS A 169 20.71 -2.50 5.08
CA LYS A 169 19.44 -2.93 4.50
C LYS A 169 18.26 -2.14 5.07
N LYS A 170 17.44 -1.60 4.18
CA LYS A 170 16.21 -0.86 4.52
C LYS A 170 15.04 -1.40 3.70
N PHE A 171 13.91 -1.65 4.36
CA PHE A 171 12.68 -2.08 3.72
C PHE A 171 11.72 -0.91 3.59
N PHE A 172 11.21 -0.71 2.38
CA PHE A 172 10.20 0.28 2.05
C PHE A 172 8.99 -0.42 1.42
N LEU A 173 7.85 -0.39 2.09
CA LEU A 173 6.58 -0.77 1.50
C LEU A 173 6.06 0.42 0.69
N VAL A 174 5.98 0.27 -0.63
CA VAL A 174 5.46 1.30 -1.55
C VAL A 174 4.08 0.86 -2.02
N LEU A 175 3.07 1.63 -1.63
CA LEU A 175 1.66 1.38 -1.94
C LEU A 175 1.09 2.49 -2.80
N MET A 176 0.11 2.16 -3.62
CA MET A 176 -0.61 3.08 -4.49
C MET A 176 -2.12 2.84 -4.42
N THR A 177 -2.91 3.90 -4.49
CA THR A 177 -4.39 3.83 -4.47
C THR A 177 -5.01 3.69 -5.87
N GLY A 178 -4.33 4.20 -6.90
CA GLY A 178 -4.75 4.12 -8.30
C GLY A 178 -3.62 4.47 -9.28
N GLY A 179 -3.78 4.09 -10.55
CA GLY A 179 -2.80 4.33 -11.63
C GLY A 179 -1.72 3.25 -11.74
N ALA A 180 -1.50 2.70 -12.94
CA ALA A 180 -0.43 1.72 -13.17
C ALA A 180 0.92 2.44 -13.29
N MET A 181 1.50 2.85 -12.16
CA MET A 181 2.85 3.39 -12.12
C MET A 181 3.87 2.27 -11.90
N PRO A 182 5.01 2.27 -12.60
CA PRO A 182 6.08 1.31 -12.37
C PRO A 182 6.62 1.45 -10.93
N MET A 183 6.98 0.32 -10.32
CA MET A 183 7.64 0.32 -9.02
C MET A 183 9.01 1.03 -9.13
N PRO A 184 9.37 1.89 -8.17
CA PRO A 184 10.69 2.50 -8.15
C PRO A 184 11.83 1.46 -8.02
N LYS A 185 13.02 1.84 -8.49
CA LYS A 185 14.24 1.02 -8.38
C LYS A 185 14.78 1.02 -6.95
N ALA A 186 15.16 -0.16 -6.46
CA ALA A 186 15.90 -0.31 -5.22
C ALA A 186 17.36 0.20 -5.37
N LEU A 187 17.95 0.68 -4.27
CA LEU A 187 19.36 1.06 -4.18
C LEU A 187 20.23 -0.16 -3.82
N GLY A 188 21.42 -0.30 -4.43
CA GLY A 188 22.38 -1.37 -4.18
C GLY A 188 23.12 -1.84 -5.44
N ASP A 189 24.23 -2.57 -5.27
CA ASP A 189 25.01 -3.12 -6.40
C ASP A 189 24.17 -4.06 -7.27
N GLU A 190 24.25 -3.88 -8.60
CA GLU A 190 23.30 -4.33 -9.64
C GLU A 190 23.19 -5.85 -9.88
N SER A 191 23.26 -6.71 -8.88
CA SER A 191 23.19 -8.17 -9.11
C SER A 191 21.80 -8.79 -9.02
N GLU A 192 20.82 -8.22 -8.30
CA GLU A 192 19.45 -8.80 -8.24
C GLU A 192 18.33 -7.75 -8.11
N ARG A 193 17.25 -7.93 -8.91
CA ARG A 193 16.01 -7.13 -8.80
C ARG A 193 15.37 -7.35 -7.42
N SER A 194 15.65 -6.46 -6.48
CA SER A 194 15.19 -6.54 -5.08
C SER A 194 13.82 -5.90 -4.83
N THR A 195 13.03 -5.75 -5.90
CA THR A 195 11.67 -5.22 -5.84
C THR A 195 10.69 -6.37 -5.95
N VAL A 196 10.00 -6.69 -4.85
CA VAL A 196 8.97 -7.74 -4.86
C VAL A 196 7.63 -7.08 -5.10
N SER A 197 7.15 -7.19 -6.35
CA SER A 197 5.81 -6.76 -6.73
C SER A 197 4.78 -7.84 -6.39
N TYR A 198 3.81 -7.52 -5.54
CA TYR A 198 2.75 -8.47 -5.14
C TYR A 198 1.45 -8.26 -5.95
N THR A 199 1.46 -7.32 -6.91
CA THR A 199 0.29 -6.94 -7.73
C THR A 199 -0.14 -7.98 -8.75
N GLY A 200 0.66 -9.04 -8.93
CA GLY A 200 0.36 -10.13 -9.85
C GLY A 200 -1.02 -10.75 -9.65
N ARG A 201 -1.62 -10.69 -8.45
CA ARG A 201 -2.92 -11.32 -8.20
C ARG A 201 -4.12 -10.68 -8.90
N ARG A 202 -4.11 -9.42 -9.34
CA ARG A 202 -5.30 -8.85 -10.02
C ARG A 202 -5.37 -9.23 -11.50
N GLU A 203 -4.23 -9.33 -12.17
CA GLU A 203 -4.13 -9.91 -13.52
C GLU A 203 -4.14 -11.44 -13.49
N HIS A 204 -3.44 -12.07 -12.53
CA HIS A 204 -3.49 -13.51 -12.36
C HIS A 204 -4.83 -14.00 -11.81
N ALA A 205 -5.64 -13.25 -11.05
CA ALA A 205 -6.98 -13.71 -10.68
C ALA A 205 -7.94 -13.75 -11.89
N LYS A 206 -7.71 -12.90 -12.90
CA LYS A 206 -8.39 -13.01 -14.20
C LYS A 206 -7.90 -14.22 -15.01
N LYS A 207 -6.62 -14.61 -14.90
CA LYS A 207 -6.05 -15.78 -15.60
C LYS A 207 -6.16 -17.12 -14.83
N ALA A 208 -6.22 -17.11 -13.50
CA ALA A 208 -6.16 -18.28 -12.62
C ALA A 208 -7.54 -18.85 -12.29
N ARG A 209 -8.61 -18.08 -12.52
CA ARG A 209 -9.94 -18.66 -12.72
C ARG A 209 -9.98 -19.22 -14.13
N GLY A 210 -9.36 -20.39 -14.35
CA GLY A 210 -9.43 -21.15 -15.60
C GLY A 210 -10.85 -21.62 -15.99
N LYS A 211 -11.89 -21.00 -15.42
CA LYS A 211 -13.29 -21.17 -15.78
C LYS A 211 -13.82 -19.80 -16.23
N PRO A 212 -14.32 -19.68 -17.47
CA PRO A 212 -14.89 -18.43 -17.94
C PRO A 212 -16.03 -17.96 -17.04
N LEU A 213 -16.14 -16.64 -16.83
CA LEU A 213 -17.18 -16.02 -16.00
C LEU A 213 -18.57 -16.45 -16.47
N LYS A 214 -19.46 -16.83 -15.53
CA LYS A 214 -20.82 -17.30 -15.84
C LYS A 214 -21.56 -16.23 -16.68
N ASN A 215 -22.25 -16.67 -17.73
CA ASN A 215 -22.97 -15.85 -18.71
C ASN A 215 -22.12 -15.04 -19.72
N THR A 216 -20.81 -15.24 -19.78
CA THR A 216 -20.01 -14.75 -20.93
C THR A 216 -20.18 -15.66 -22.15
N LYS A 217 -19.82 -15.15 -23.33
CA LYS A 217 -19.79 -15.94 -24.57
C LYS A 217 -18.89 -17.17 -24.45
N GLU A 218 -17.71 -17.00 -23.85
CA GLU A 218 -16.75 -18.07 -23.58
C GLU A 218 -17.33 -19.15 -22.68
N TRP A 219 -18.05 -18.77 -21.61
CA TRP A 219 -18.72 -19.72 -20.74
C TRP A 219 -19.81 -20.53 -21.45
N ILE A 220 -20.55 -19.91 -22.37
CA ILE A 220 -21.58 -20.59 -23.17
C ILE A 220 -20.95 -21.58 -24.15
N LEU A 221 -19.81 -21.21 -24.75
CA LEU A 221 -19.08 -22.08 -25.69
C LEU A 221 -18.47 -23.28 -24.98
N ASP A 222 -17.80 -23.07 -23.85
CA ASP A 222 -17.21 -24.14 -23.03
C ASP A 222 -18.29 -25.10 -22.51
N LYS A 223 -19.44 -24.56 -22.05
CA LYS A 223 -20.59 -25.38 -21.65
C LYS A 223 -21.14 -26.22 -22.80
N LYS A 224 -21.19 -25.69 -24.02
CA LYS A 224 -21.63 -26.45 -25.22
C LYS A 224 -20.61 -27.53 -25.56
N GLU A 225 -19.33 -27.23 -25.53
CA GLU A 225 -18.27 -28.21 -25.83
C GLU A 225 -18.27 -29.36 -24.83
N ARG A 226 -18.40 -29.06 -23.54
CA ARG A 226 -18.54 -30.07 -22.48
C ARG A 226 -19.74 -30.99 -22.72
N ARG A 227 -20.89 -30.44 -23.11
CA ARG A 227 -22.09 -31.24 -23.43
C ARG A 227 -21.86 -32.15 -24.64
N ARG A 228 -21.15 -31.68 -25.67
CA ARG A 228 -20.77 -32.52 -26.83
C ARG A 228 -19.87 -33.68 -26.40
N ARG A 229 -18.87 -33.44 -25.53
CA ARG A 229 -18.00 -34.49 -24.98
C ARG A 229 -18.78 -35.54 -24.16
N GLN A 230 -19.91 -35.13 -23.57
CA GLN A 230 -20.82 -36.01 -22.82
C GLN A 230 -21.88 -36.69 -23.70
N GLY A 231 -21.78 -36.56 -25.04
CA GLY A 231 -22.75 -37.16 -25.98
C GLY A 231 -24.13 -36.50 -25.97
N LEU A 232 -24.29 -35.35 -25.32
CA LEU A 232 -25.57 -34.66 -25.22
C LEU A 232 -25.85 -33.80 -26.45
N GLU A 233 -27.09 -33.84 -26.93
CA GLU A 233 -27.56 -33.02 -28.05
C GLU A 233 -27.32 -31.52 -27.76
N THR A 234 -26.50 -30.89 -28.61
CA THR A 234 -26.03 -29.52 -28.40
C THR A 234 -26.05 -28.73 -29.70
N ARG A 235 -26.86 -27.66 -29.75
CA ARG A 235 -26.98 -26.79 -30.94
C ARG A 235 -25.62 -26.23 -31.40
N ALA A 236 -25.46 -26.16 -32.72
CA ALA A 236 -24.28 -25.59 -33.39
C ALA A 236 -23.96 -24.15 -32.93
N ASN A 237 -22.70 -23.76 -33.09
CA ASN A 237 -22.25 -22.40 -32.81
C ASN A 237 -22.63 -21.52 -34.02
N THR A 238 -23.34 -20.43 -33.77
CA THR A 238 -23.69 -19.43 -34.79
C THR A 238 -23.13 -18.06 -34.41
N LYS A 239 -23.11 -17.12 -35.37
CA LYS A 239 -22.73 -15.71 -35.13
C LYS A 239 -23.57 -15.00 -34.08
N TYR A 240 -24.74 -15.55 -33.72
CA TYR A 240 -25.65 -15.03 -32.70
C TYR A 240 -25.51 -15.72 -31.33
N THR A 241 -24.56 -16.65 -31.16
CA THR A 241 -24.33 -17.32 -29.87
C THR A 241 -23.97 -16.28 -28.81
N ALA A 242 -24.64 -16.36 -27.65
CA ALA A 242 -24.46 -15.45 -26.50
C ALA A 242 -24.92 -13.99 -26.71
N ARG A 243 -25.60 -13.66 -27.83
CA ARG A 243 -26.17 -12.32 -28.02
C ARG A 243 -27.49 -12.20 -27.25
N LYS A 244 -27.65 -11.10 -26.50
CA LYS A 244 -28.95 -10.75 -25.88
C LYS A 244 -29.99 -10.63 -26.99
N ARG A 245 -31.07 -11.40 -26.90
CA ARG A 245 -32.25 -11.21 -27.75
C ARG A 245 -33.04 -10.04 -27.17
N SER A 246 -33.36 -9.04 -27.97
CA SER A 246 -34.30 -8.00 -27.56
C SER A 246 -35.64 -8.67 -27.26
N GLY A 247 -36.14 -8.53 -26.03
CA GLY A 247 -37.40 -9.11 -25.57
C GLY A 247 -38.61 -8.41 -26.15
N ARG A 248 -38.79 -8.48 -27.47
CA ARG A 248 -40.06 -8.20 -28.12
C ARG A 248 -40.60 -9.52 -28.66
N PHE A 249 -41.41 -10.17 -27.84
CA PHE A 249 -42.52 -11.00 -28.27
C PHE A 249 -43.76 -10.40 -27.64
#